data_AF-A0A3D9UX93-F1
#
_entry.id   AF-A0A3D9UX93-F1
#
_cell.length_a   1.000
_cell.length_b   1.000
_cell.length_c   1.000
_cell.angle_alpha   90.00
_cell.angle_beta   90.00
_cell.angle_gamma   90.00
#
_symmetry.space_group_name_H-M   'P 1'
#
loop_
_entity.id
_entity.type
_entity.pdbx_description
1 polymer ?
#
loop_
_entity_poly.entity_id
_entity_poly.type
_entity_poly.pdbx_seq_one_letter_code
_entity_poly.pdbx_strand_id
1 'polypeptide(L)' 'MGRLVYVSIGSLDGFINDEHGEFDWSAPDAEVHSFLNERDWYDVRR' A
#
# COMPACT_ATOMS: atom_id res chain seq x y z
N MET A 1 25.90 -14.92 -10.25
CA MET A 1 24.60 -14.59 -10.90
C MET A 1 23.67 -14.01 -9.83
N GLY A 2 23.01 -12.88 -10.11
CA GLY A 2 22.08 -12.25 -9.16
C GLY A 2 20.66 -12.84 -9.22
N ARG A 3 19.87 -12.67 -8.15
CA ARG A 3 18.46 -13.10 -8.07
C ARG A 3 17.54 -11.93 -8.46
N LEU A 4 16.65 -12.16 -9.42
CA LEU A 4 15.55 -11.22 -9.70
C LEU A 4 14.50 -11.33 -8.59
N VAL A 5 14.12 -10.19 -8.02
CA VAL A 5 13.01 -10.08 -7.06
C VAL A 5 11.99 -9.13 -7.65
N TYR A 6 10.76 -9.62 -7.82
CA TYR A 6 9.62 -8.84 -8.34
C TYR A 6 8.52 -8.81 -7.27
N VAL A 7 8.01 -7.62 -6.98
CA VAL A 7 6.93 -7.36 -6.02
C VAL A 7 6.01 -6.30 -6.60
N SER A 8 4.70 -6.51 -6.50
CA SER A 8 3.66 -5.53 -6.81
C SER A 8 2.51 -5.65 -5.81
N ILE A 9 1.76 -4.57 -5.60
CA ILE A 9 0.45 -4.62 -4.94
C ILE A 9 -0.59 -5.15 -5.93
N GLY A 10 -1.65 -5.78 -5.42
CA GLY A 10 -2.74 -6.30 -6.24
C GLY A 10 -4.01 -6.43 -5.43
N SER A 11 -5.14 -6.24 -6.11
CA SER A 11 -6.47 -6.41 -5.51
C SER A 11 -6.73 -7.89 -5.19
N LEU A 12 -7.77 -8.15 -4.38
CA LEU A 12 -8.14 -9.51 -3.98
C LEU A 12 -8.54 -10.39 -5.19
N ASP A 13 -9.08 -9.77 -6.23
CA ASP A 13 -9.51 -10.39 -7.48
C ASP A 13 -8.43 -10.41 -8.58
N GLY A 14 -7.19 -9.98 -8.27
CA GLY A 14 -6.02 -10.22 -9.11
C GLY A 14 -5.70 -9.11 -10.13
N PHE A 15 -6.25 -7.91 -9.95
CA PHE A 15 -5.95 -6.75 -10.77
C PHE A 15 -4.91 -5.84 -10.12
N ILE A 16 -4.17 -5.12 -10.95
CA ILE A 16 -3.15 -4.16 -10.51
C ILE A 16 -3.65 -2.73 -10.68
N ASN A 17 -4.34 -2.43 -11.78
CA ASN A 17 -4.93 -1.13 -12.06
C ASN A 17 -6.44 -1.30 -12.20
N ASP A 18 -7.17 -0.22 -11.94
CA ASP A 18 -8.59 -0.15 -12.25
C ASP A 18 -8.86 -0.03 -13.76
N GLU A 19 -10.12 0.16 -14.13
CA GLU A 19 -10.58 0.26 -15.52
C GLU A 19 -10.02 1.48 -16.29
N HIS A 20 -9.53 2.49 -15.57
CA HIS A 20 -8.91 3.69 -16.15
C HIS A 20 -7.39 3.60 -16.20
N GLY A 21 -6.81 2.53 -15.63
CA GLY A 21 -5.37 2.36 -15.54
C GLY A 21 -4.76 3.02 -14.30
N GLU A 22 -5.57 3.45 -13.34
CA GLU A 22 -5.13 4.11 -12.10
C GLU A 22 -4.97 3.11 -10.95
N PHE A 23 -4.28 3.55 -9.89
CA PHE A 23 -3.99 2.75 -8.69
C PHE A 23 -4.74 3.25 -7.44
N ASP A 24 -5.65 4.21 -7.61
CA ASP A 24 -6.33 4.91 -6.52
C ASP A 24 -7.20 3.97 -5.68
N TRP A 25 -7.64 2.84 -6.24
CA TRP A 25 -8.32 1.76 -5.54
C TRP A 25 -7.53 1.22 -4.33
N SER A 26 -6.21 1.39 -4.33
CA SER A 26 -5.31 0.89 -3.27
C SER A 26 -4.99 1.94 -2.20
N ALA A 27 -5.33 3.21 -2.44
CA ALA A 27 -5.03 4.28 -1.49
C ALA A 27 -5.93 4.16 -0.25
N PRO A 28 -5.36 4.12 0.97
CA PRO A 28 -6.18 4.15 2.17
C PRO A 28 -6.83 5.52 2.37
N ASP A 29 -8.00 5.53 3.00
CA ASP A 29 -8.65 6.77 3.41
C ASP A 29 -7.73 7.62 4.30
N ALA A 30 -7.85 8.95 4.17
CA ALA A 30 -6.98 9.90 4.87
C ALA A 30 -6.98 9.72 6.39
N GLU A 31 -8.14 9.46 6.99
CA GLU A 31 -8.30 9.22 8.43
C GLU A 31 -7.58 7.93 8.88
N VAL A 32 -7.73 6.85 8.12
CA VAL A 32 -7.09 5.56 8.41
C VAL A 32 -5.58 5.69 8.25
N HIS A 33 -5.13 6.38 7.20
CA HIS A 33 -3.72 6.62 6.94
C HIS A 33 -3.10 7.48 8.05
N SER A 34 -3.77 8.53 8.54
CA SER A 34 -3.27 9.32 9.67
C SER A 34 -3.22 8.52 10.96
N PHE A 35 -4.28 7.75 11.27
CA PHE A 35 -4.34 6.92 12.48
C PHE A 35 -3.20 5.90 12.55
N LEU A 36 -2.95 5.19 11.44
CA LEU A 36 -1.86 4.21 11.35
C LEU A 36 -0.49 4.87 11.50
N ASN A 37 -0.27 5.99 10.81
CA ASN A 37 0.97 6.72 10.92
C ASN A 37 1.20 7.18 12.37
N GLU A 38 0.23 7.84 13.00
CA GLU A 38 0.37 8.28 14.39
C GLU A 38 0.71 7.11 15.33
N ARG A 39 0.02 5.98 15.23
CA ARG A 39 0.30 4.78 16.02
C ARG A 39 1.73 4.26 15.80
N ASP A 40 2.14 4.11 14.55
CA ASP A 40 3.44 3.49 14.22
C ASP A 40 4.61 4.43 14.56
N TRP A 41 4.46 5.75 14.38
CA TRP A 41 5.46 6.74 14.82
C TRP A 41 5.58 6.84 16.35
N TYR A 42 4.51 6.56 17.10
CA TYR A 42 4.56 6.51 18.57
C TYR A 42 5.38 5.31 19.09
N ASP A 43 5.32 4.16 18.41
CA ASP A 43 6.02 2.93 18.81
C ASP A 43 7.52 2.97 18.47
N VAL A 44 7.88 3.57 17.33
CA VAL A 44 9.29 3.68 16.87
C VAL A 44 10.08 4.77 17.62
N ARG A 45 9.42 5.75 18.24
CA ARG A 45 10.06 6.85 18.99
C ARG A 45 10.21 6.59 20.50
N ARG A 46 9.85 5.40 20.97
CA ARG A 46 10.03 4.95 22.36
C ARG A 46 11.23 4.02 22.47
#